data_AF-X0SFU7-F1
#
_entry.id   AF-X0SFU7-F1
#
_cell.length_a   1.000
_cell.length_b   1.000
_cell.length_c   1.000
_cell.angle_alpha   90.00
_cell.angle_beta   90.00
_cell.angle_gamma   90.00
#
_symmetry.space_group_name_H-M   'P 1'
#
loop_
_entity.id
_entity.type
_entity.pdbx_description
1 polymer ?
#
loop_
_entity_poly.entity_id
_entity_poly.type
_entity_poly.pdbx_seq_one_letter_code
_entity_poly.pdbx_strand_id
1 'polypeptide(L)'
;MKKLRVKSRIIVVALAVGLFLLGGAISYAQETESITITVRTVSTPPMENWRGDNFLLAAEELNADLKAAGDTRQVEIELIQDNMDWGPYVTEFVLSYGADQAPDIWLTGHEHIGAQAEAGRIIVLDEMLKEFPTFNLVIDGLWDSTSYKGKIWGIPQDAEARPLYFNKALLKKLGWSDTEIAVLPGRIEKGEFTLYDMLETAREAAAEGVVEIGNGFWTRPSNGPDFTAFYYAFG
;
A
#
# COMPACT_ATOMS: atom_id res chain seq x y z
N MET A 1 6.36 59.44 3.32
CA MET A 1 7.55 59.99 2.60
C MET A 1 8.47 60.69 3.60
N LYS A 2 9.50 59.99 4.10
CA LYS A 2 10.59 60.58 4.89
C LYS A 2 11.87 60.51 4.06
N LYS A 3 12.48 61.67 3.83
CA LYS A 3 13.65 61.92 2.99
C LYS A 3 14.94 61.38 3.61
N LEU A 4 15.77 60.81 2.72
CA LEU A 4 17.23 60.88 2.64
C LEU A 4 18.09 60.84 3.91
N ARG A 5 19.02 59.87 3.93
CA ARG A 5 20.44 60.22 4.08
C ARG A 5 21.35 59.19 3.39
N VAL A 6 21.78 59.56 2.19
CA VAL A 6 22.90 58.95 1.47
C VAL A 6 24.18 59.26 2.24
N LYS A 7 25.01 58.25 2.49
CA LYS A 7 26.44 58.42 2.75
C LYS A 7 27.21 57.54 1.78
N SER A 8 27.63 58.15 0.67
CA SER A 8 28.70 57.62 -0.18
C SER A 8 29.98 57.51 0.63
N ARG A 9 30.61 56.34 0.60
CA ARG A 9 32.07 56.21 0.69
C ARG A 9 32.52 55.21 -0.35
N ILE A 10 32.94 55.76 -1.48
CA ILE A 10 33.83 55.12 -2.44
C ILE A 10 35.16 54.92 -1.72
N ILE A 11 35.60 53.67 -1.56
CA ILE A 11 37.01 53.33 -1.34
C ILE A 11 37.40 52.45 -2.54
N VAL A 12 38.16 53.05 -3.44
CA VAL A 12 39.00 52.35 -4.41
C VAL A 12 40.32 52.03 -3.72
N VAL A 13 40.83 50.81 -3.89
CA VAL A 13 42.23 50.30 -3.76
C VAL A 13 42.06 48.78 -3.48
N ALA A 14 42.65 47.81 -4.16
CA ALA A 14 43.59 47.71 -5.27
C ALA A 14 43.49 46.27 -5.82
N LEU A 15 43.89 46.08 -7.08
CA LEU A 15 44.26 44.78 -7.64
C LEU A 15 45.20 44.04 -6.67
N ALA A 16 44.76 42.90 -6.14
CA ALA A 16 45.65 41.85 -5.66
C ALA A 16 45.70 40.74 -6.71
N VAL A 17 46.43 41.01 -7.80
CA VAL A 17 47.04 39.95 -8.60
C VAL A 17 48.32 39.57 -7.87
N GLY A 18 48.28 38.48 -7.10
CA GLY A 18 49.43 38.02 -6.33
C GLY A 18 49.11 36.81 -5.46
N LEU A 19 49.45 35.64 -6.00
CA LEU A 19 49.74 34.39 -5.28
C LEU A 19 48.69 33.89 -4.27
N PHE A 20 47.80 33.02 -4.74
CA PHE A 20 47.40 31.83 -3.98
C PHE A 20 47.64 30.60 -4.86
N LEU A 21 48.93 30.28 -5.07
CA LEU A 21 49.39 28.93 -5.39
C LEU A 21 49.58 28.14 -4.09
N LEU A 22 48.49 28.01 -3.34
CA LEU A 22 48.31 26.99 -2.31
C LEU A 22 46.95 26.38 -2.61
N GLY A 23 46.99 25.31 -3.42
CA GLY A 23 45.83 24.48 -3.73
C GLY A 23 45.33 23.79 -2.47
N GLY A 24 44.65 24.52 -1.60
CA GLY A 24 43.55 23.94 -0.85
C GLY A 24 42.43 23.79 -1.85
N ALA A 25 42.18 22.55 -2.29
CA ALA A 25 40.87 22.22 -2.80
C ALA A 25 39.90 22.62 -1.69
N ILE A 26 39.23 23.76 -1.85
CA ILE A 26 38.01 24.03 -1.13
C ILE A 26 37.07 22.98 -1.68
N SER A 27 37.07 21.79 -1.06
CA SER A 27 35.93 20.90 -1.15
C SER A 27 34.78 21.72 -0.61
N TYR A 28 33.98 22.28 -1.52
CA TYR A 28 32.59 22.52 -1.21
C TYR A 28 32.09 21.12 -0.83
N ALA A 29 32.02 20.84 0.48
CA ALA A 29 31.20 19.75 0.95
C ALA A 29 29.81 20.10 0.44
N GLN A 30 29.42 19.44 -0.65
CA GLN A 30 28.10 19.63 -1.22
C GLN A 30 27.15 19.20 -0.11
N GLU A 31 26.41 20.16 0.42
CA GLU A 31 25.57 19.96 1.59
C GLU A 31 24.55 18.89 1.24
N THR A 32 24.65 17.75 1.90
CA THR A 32 23.71 16.64 1.71
C THR A 32 22.38 17.06 2.29
N GLU A 33 21.41 17.28 1.41
CA GLU A 33 20.03 17.54 1.80
C GLU A 33 19.37 16.21 2.17
N SER A 34 19.10 16.00 3.45
CA SER A 34 18.35 14.83 3.92
C SER A 34 16.85 15.09 3.81
N ILE A 35 16.14 14.17 3.18
CA ILE A 35 14.70 14.17 2.98
C ILE A 35 14.14 12.96 3.72
N THR A 36 13.41 13.20 4.80
CA THR A 36 12.71 12.13 5.51
C THR A 36 11.32 11.94 4.91
N ILE A 37 10.95 10.69 4.63
CA ILE A 37 9.61 10.29 4.21
C ILE A 37 9.03 9.39 5.30
N THR A 38 7.91 9.81 5.89
CA THR A 38 7.21 9.01 6.91
C THR A 38 6.24 8.05 6.24
N VAL A 39 6.38 6.76 6.56
CA VAL A 39 5.57 5.68 6.01
C VAL A 39 4.81 5.01 7.15
N ARG A 40 3.48 4.89 6.99
CA ARG A 40 2.61 4.28 8.00
C ARG A 40 1.92 3.04 7.43
N THR A 41 2.14 1.88 8.06
CA THR A 41 1.63 0.57 7.61
C THR A 41 1.05 -0.22 8.79
N VAL A 42 0.05 -1.08 8.52
CA VAL A 42 -0.37 -2.14 9.47
C VAL A 42 0.12 -3.48 8.95
N SER A 43 0.78 -4.24 9.82
CA SER A 43 1.23 -5.59 9.52
C SER A 43 1.19 -6.48 10.76
N THR A 44 1.21 -7.80 10.53
CA THR A 44 1.47 -8.82 11.55
C THR A 44 2.89 -9.36 11.40
N PRO A 45 3.90 -8.76 12.07
CA PRO A 45 5.26 -9.28 12.08
C PRO A 45 5.38 -10.71 12.64
N PRO A 46 6.30 -11.52 12.12
CA PRO A 46 7.18 -11.23 10.98
C PRO A 46 6.54 -11.54 9.61
N MET A 47 5.31 -12.06 9.58
CA MET A 47 4.70 -12.63 8.38
C MET A 47 4.44 -11.59 7.29
N GLU A 48 4.10 -10.36 7.70
CA GLU A 48 3.68 -9.28 6.79
C GLU A 48 4.67 -8.10 6.77
N ASN A 49 5.92 -8.32 7.21
CA ASN A 49 6.92 -7.24 7.33
C ASN A 49 7.17 -6.47 6.04
N TRP A 50 7.06 -7.15 4.89
CA TRP A 50 7.28 -6.57 3.56
C TRP A 50 6.27 -5.49 3.16
N ARG A 51 5.20 -5.29 3.93
CA ARG A 51 4.35 -4.10 3.80
C ARG A 51 5.10 -2.80 4.08
N GLY A 52 6.08 -2.83 4.97
CA GLY A 52 6.91 -1.67 5.31
C GLY A 52 8.36 -1.81 4.82
N ASP A 53 8.93 -3.03 4.90
CA ASP A 53 10.34 -3.27 4.56
C ASP A 53 10.65 -2.97 3.08
N ASN A 54 9.64 -3.04 2.19
CA ASN A 54 9.78 -2.66 0.78
C ASN A 54 10.18 -1.18 0.61
N PHE A 55 9.72 -0.27 1.47
CA PHE A 55 10.07 1.15 1.41
C PHE A 55 11.51 1.39 1.88
N LEU A 56 11.98 0.64 2.88
CA LEU A 56 13.37 0.69 3.33
C LEU A 56 14.32 0.29 2.19
N LEU A 57 14.01 -0.81 1.51
CA LEU A 57 14.75 -1.26 0.33
C LEU A 57 14.67 -0.24 -0.81
N ALA A 58 13.49 0.31 -1.08
CA ALA A 58 13.32 1.33 -2.13
C ALA A 58 14.15 2.59 -1.87
N ALA A 59 14.28 3.03 -0.60
CA ALA A 59 15.13 4.16 -0.25
C ALA A 59 16.63 3.85 -0.42
N GLU A 60 17.07 2.61 -0.16
CA GLU A 60 18.44 2.18 -0.45
C GLU A 60 18.73 2.27 -1.95
N GLU A 61 17.85 1.72 -2.79
CA GLU A 61 17.97 1.75 -4.25
C GLU A 61 17.94 3.19 -4.79
N LEU A 62 16.99 4.01 -4.33
CA LEU A 62 16.87 5.41 -4.72
C LEU A 62 18.13 6.21 -4.37
N ASN A 63 18.67 6.02 -3.17
CA ASN A 63 19.90 6.71 -2.76
C ASN A 63 21.12 6.28 -3.59
N ALA A 64 21.19 5.01 -4.00
CA ALA A 64 22.22 4.53 -4.91
C ALA A 64 22.11 5.22 -6.29
N ASP A 65 20.90 5.35 -6.82
CA ASP A 65 20.62 6.03 -8.08
C ASP A 65 20.94 7.53 -8.02
N LEU A 66 20.52 8.22 -6.95
CA LEU A 66 20.84 9.64 -6.71
C LEU A 66 22.34 9.86 -6.70
N LYS A 67 23.08 9.03 -5.94
CA LYS A 67 24.54 9.10 -5.88
C LYS A 67 25.18 8.84 -7.24
N ALA A 68 24.68 7.87 -8.01
CA ALA A 68 25.19 7.57 -9.34
C ALA A 68 24.95 8.73 -10.33
N ALA A 69 23.84 9.47 -10.15
CA ALA A 69 23.51 10.67 -10.91
C ALA A 69 24.28 11.93 -10.45
N GLY A 70 25.06 11.85 -9.37
CA GLY A 70 25.73 13.01 -8.76
C GLY A 70 24.79 13.95 -8.01
N ASP A 71 23.57 13.47 -7.69
CA ASP A 71 22.64 14.15 -6.81
C ASP A 71 23.06 13.94 -5.35
N THR A 72 23.01 15.01 -4.56
CA THR A 72 23.46 14.99 -3.16
C THR A 72 22.34 14.91 -2.16
N ARG A 73 21.10 14.78 -2.62
CA ARG A 73 19.98 14.44 -1.74
C ARG A 73 20.14 13.03 -1.21
N GLN A 74 19.69 12.84 0.03
CA GLN A 74 19.60 11.53 0.66
C GLN A 74 18.18 11.36 1.20
N VAL A 75 17.53 10.25 0.86
CA VAL A 75 16.19 9.90 1.32
C VAL A 75 16.27 8.93 2.49
N GLU A 76 15.56 9.23 3.57
CA GLU A 76 15.45 8.36 4.74
C GLU A 76 13.97 8.02 4.98
N ILE A 77 13.69 6.77 5.35
CA ILE A 77 12.33 6.32 5.66
C ILE A 77 12.15 6.27 7.17
N GLU A 78 11.17 7.01 7.67
CA GLU A 78 10.62 6.82 9.01
C GLU A 78 9.44 5.86 8.92
N LEU A 79 9.70 4.56 9.16
CA LEU A 79 8.67 3.52 9.09
C LEU A 79 7.96 3.34 10.44
N ILE A 80 6.65 3.55 10.44
CA ILE A 80 5.74 3.24 11.54
C ILE A 80 4.92 2.02 11.14
N GLN A 81 5.30 0.86 11.66
CA GLN A 81 4.67 -0.42 11.38
C GLN A 81 4.29 -1.13 12.69
N ASP A 82 3.00 -1.40 12.86
CA ASP A 82 2.43 -2.10 14.02
C ASP A 82 1.24 -2.98 13.60
N ASN A 83 0.63 -3.68 14.56
CA ASN A 83 -0.57 -4.49 14.34
C ASN A 83 -1.81 -3.81 14.94
N MET A 84 -2.03 -2.54 14.58
CA MET A 84 -3.20 -1.78 15.02
C MET A 84 -4.47 -2.25 14.31
N ASP A 85 -5.59 -2.29 15.04
CA ASP A 85 -6.90 -2.55 14.44
C ASP A 85 -7.27 -1.49 13.39
N TRP A 86 -7.97 -1.91 12.33
CA TRP A 86 -8.33 -1.06 11.18
C TRP A 86 -9.08 0.23 11.55
N GLY A 87 -10.04 0.16 12.48
CA GLY A 87 -10.84 1.32 12.88
C GLY A 87 -9.99 2.44 13.51
N PRO A 88 -9.23 2.14 14.57
CA PRO A 88 -8.23 3.06 15.12
C PRO A 88 -7.22 3.55 14.07
N TYR A 89 -6.72 2.66 13.21
CA TYR A 89 -5.75 3.01 12.17
C TYR A 89 -6.25 4.09 11.19
N VAL A 90 -7.47 3.94 10.70
CA VAL A 90 -8.10 4.96 9.83
C VAL A 90 -8.37 6.25 10.60
N THR A 91 -8.79 6.15 11.87
CA THR A 91 -9.03 7.31 12.72
C THR A 91 -7.76 8.10 12.96
N GLU A 92 -6.64 7.41 13.22
CA GLU A 92 -5.30 8.01 13.37
C GLU A 92 -4.94 8.82 12.14
N PHE A 93 -5.03 8.26 10.93
CA PHE A 93 -4.72 8.97 9.68
C PHE A 93 -5.58 10.22 9.48
N VAL A 94 -6.89 10.13 9.73
CA VAL A 94 -7.79 11.28 9.56
C VAL A 94 -7.49 12.40 10.56
N LEU A 95 -7.20 12.04 11.81
CA LEU A 95 -6.87 13.02 12.85
C LEU A 95 -5.49 13.64 12.62
N SER A 96 -4.49 12.85 12.22
CA SER A 96 -3.14 13.34 11.95
C SER A 96 -3.11 14.26 10.73
N TYR A 97 -3.89 13.97 9.68
CA TYR A 97 -4.07 14.90 8.56
C TYR A 97 -4.63 16.24 9.03
N GLY A 98 -5.67 16.23 9.86
CA GLY A 98 -6.27 17.46 10.42
C GLY A 98 -5.33 18.25 11.35
N ALA A 99 -4.25 17.63 11.81
CA ALA A 99 -3.22 18.25 12.65
C ALA A 99 -1.94 18.60 11.86
N ASP A 100 -1.92 18.45 10.54
CA ASP A 100 -0.74 18.61 9.68
C ASP A 100 0.42 17.66 10.07
N GLN A 101 0.07 16.44 10.49
CA GLN A 101 0.97 15.39 10.97
C GLN A 101 0.72 14.03 10.28
N ALA A 102 0.01 14.03 9.13
CA ALA A 102 -0.20 12.80 8.37
C ALA A 102 1.13 12.25 7.84
N PRO A 103 1.26 10.91 7.73
CA PRO A 103 2.40 10.30 7.04
C PRO A 103 2.39 10.68 5.55
N ASP A 104 3.56 10.75 4.94
CA ASP A 104 3.71 10.99 3.50
C ASP A 104 3.12 9.83 2.68
N ILE A 105 3.30 8.59 3.17
CA ILE A 105 2.77 7.37 2.56
C ILE A 105 1.94 6.61 3.59
N TRP A 106 0.67 6.36 3.25
CA TRP A 106 -0.26 5.60 4.06
C TRP A 106 -0.68 4.31 3.33
N LEU A 107 -0.19 3.16 3.80
CA LEU A 107 -0.53 1.86 3.24
C LEU A 107 -1.83 1.36 3.87
N THR A 108 -2.91 1.38 3.09
CA THR A 108 -4.24 1.08 3.59
C THR A 108 -5.05 0.22 2.61
N GLY A 109 -6.24 -0.20 3.04
CA GLY A 109 -7.21 -0.88 2.17
C GLY A 109 -7.75 0.02 1.07
N HIS A 110 -7.96 -0.54 -0.12
CA HIS A 110 -8.44 0.17 -1.31
C HIS A 110 -9.84 0.78 -1.12
N GLU A 111 -10.64 0.22 -0.21
CA GLU A 111 -11.96 0.72 0.19
C GLU A 111 -11.92 2.16 0.74
N HIS A 112 -10.75 2.65 1.16
CA HIS A 112 -10.59 4.02 1.67
C HIS A 112 -10.30 5.06 0.58
N ILE A 113 -9.89 4.65 -0.63
CA ILE A 113 -9.44 5.55 -1.70
C ILE A 113 -10.48 6.62 -2.01
N GLY A 114 -11.74 6.22 -2.28
CA GLY A 114 -12.79 7.17 -2.65
C GLY A 114 -13.08 8.20 -1.54
N ALA A 115 -13.13 7.76 -0.29
CA ALA A 115 -13.43 8.64 0.85
C ALA A 115 -12.29 9.63 1.13
N GLN A 116 -11.03 9.19 1.04
CA GLN A 116 -9.89 10.08 1.27
C GLN A 116 -9.62 11.01 0.09
N ALA A 117 -9.84 10.55 -1.15
CA ALA A 117 -9.77 11.39 -2.34
C ALA A 117 -10.82 12.51 -2.28
N GLU A 118 -12.08 12.19 -1.96
CA GLU A 118 -13.14 13.19 -1.84
C GLU A 118 -12.87 14.20 -0.72
N ALA A 119 -12.24 13.76 0.37
CA ALA A 119 -11.86 14.61 1.49
C ALA A 119 -10.57 15.42 1.24
N GLY A 120 -9.88 15.20 0.11
CA GLY A 120 -8.63 15.89 -0.22
C GLY A 120 -7.40 15.45 0.59
N ARG A 121 -7.45 14.26 1.23
CA ARG A 121 -6.37 13.77 2.10
C ARG A 121 -5.26 13.00 1.37
N ILE A 122 -5.48 12.64 0.11
CA ILE A 122 -4.52 11.96 -0.76
C ILE A 122 -4.46 12.68 -2.11
N ILE A 123 -3.42 12.41 -2.90
CA ILE A 123 -3.13 13.11 -4.16
C ILE A 123 -3.41 12.22 -5.38
N VAL A 124 -3.67 12.87 -6.52
CA VAL A 124 -3.77 12.20 -7.83
C VAL A 124 -2.36 11.85 -8.32
N LEU A 125 -2.17 10.63 -8.81
CA LEU A 125 -0.87 10.08 -9.21
C LEU A 125 -0.68 9.97 -10.73
N ASP A 126 -1.71 10.26 -11.54
CA ASP A 126 -1.70 10.11 -13.01
C ASP A 126 -0.44 10.67 -13.69
N GLU A 127 -0.01 11.89 -13.33
CA GLU A 127 1.15 12.53 -13.95
C GLU A 127 2.47 11.91 -13.47
N MET A 128 2.58 11.61 -12.18
CA MET A 128 3.77 10.96 -11.60
C MET A 128 4.00 9.59 -12.24
N LEU A 129 2.93 8.81 -12.43
CA LEU A 129 3.02 7.46 -12.99
C LEU A 129 3.64 7.42 -14.40
N LYS A 130 3.50 8.49 -15.19
CA LYS A 130 4.12 8.58 -16.54
C LYS A 130 5.64 8.55 -16.49
N GLU A 131 6.23 8.95 -15.37
CA GLU A 131 7.68 8.99 -15.16
C GLU A 131 8.25 7.61 -14.75
N PHE A 132 7.38 6.66 -14.38
CA PHE A 132 7.78 5.35 -13.84
C PHE A 132 7.15 4.18 -14.63
N PRO A 133 7.67 3.85 -15.83
CA PRO A 133 7.15 2.76 -16.66
C PRO A 133 7.17 1.38 -16.01
N THR A 134 7.94 1.17 -14.93
CA THR A 134 7.94 -0.07 -14.14
C THR A 134 6.55 -0.44 -13.63
N PHE A 135 5.68 0.55 -13.38
CA PHE A 135 4.29 0.29 -12.96
C PHE A 135 3.43 -0.38 -14.04
N ASN A 136 3.87 -0.42 -15.30
CA ASN A 136 3.20 -1.20 -16.36
C ASN A 136 3.28 -2.72 -16.12
N LEU A 137 4.08 -3.17 -15.14
CA LEU A 137 4.15 -4.58 -14.72
C LEU A 137 3.04 -4.95 -13.71
N VAL A 138 2.34 -3.98 -13.15
CA VAL A 138 1.18 -4.22 -12.27
C VAL A 138 0.02 -4.74 -13.12
N ILE A 139 -0.67 -5.77 -12.62
CA ILE A 139 -1.82 -6.38 -13.30
C ILE A 139 -2.91 -5.31 -13.53
N ASP A 140 -3.34 -5.13 -14.79
CA ASP A 140 -4.26 -4.08 -15.22
C ASP A 140 -5.50 -3.93 -14.32
N GLY A 141 -6.15 -5.05 -13.98
CA GLY A 141 -7.37 -5.04 -13.16
C GLY A 141 -7.18 -4.57 -11.71
N LEU A 142 -5.95 -4.48 -11.20
CA LEU A 142 -5.70 -3.97 -9.85
C LEU A 142 -5.80 -2.45 -9.77
N TRP A 143 -5.58 -1.73 -10.88
CA TRP A 143 -5.68 -0.27 -10.92
C TRP A 143 -7.10 0.24 -10.68
N ASP A 144 -8.12 -0.58 -10.97
CA ASP A 144 -9.51 -0.26 -10.68
C ASP A 144 -9.73 -0.05 -9.18
N SER A 145 -9.01 -0.79 -8.33
CA SER A 145 -9.12 -0.68 -6.87
C SER A 145 -8.58 0.65 -6.31
N THR A 146 -7.61 1.26 -7.00
CA THR A 146 -7.01 2.55 -6.60
C THR A 146 -7.53 3.73 -7.41
N SER A 147 -8.57 3.51 -8.21
CA SER A 147 -9.16 4.52 -9.08
C SER A 147 -10.43 5.14 -8.49
N TYR A 148 -10.55 6.46 -8.58
CA TYR A 148 -11.74 7.20 -8.16
C TYR A 148 -12.00 8.39 -9.08
N LYS A 149 -13.24 8.54 -9.56
CA LYS A 149 -13.67 9.56 -10.54
C LYS A 149 -12.75 9.63 -11.79
N GLY A 150 -12.31 8.46 -12.27
CA GLY A 150 -11.49 8.34 -13.47
C GLY A 150 -10.02 8.77 -13.30
N LYS A 151 -9.52 8.78 -12.06
CA LYS A 151 -8.15 9.16 -11.68
C LYS A 151 -7.54 8.11 -10.76
N ILE A 152 -6.22 7.96 -10.78
CA ILE A 152 -5.49 7.03 -9.91
C ILE A 152 -5.02 7.80 -8.67
N TRP A 153 -5.35 7.28 -7.49
CA TRP A 153 -5.08 7.93 -6.20
C TRP A 153 -4.19 7.09 -5.26
N GLY A 154 -3.79 5.91 -5.71
CA GLY A 154 -2.93 5.00 -4.96
C GLY A 154 -2.23 4.00 -5.87
N ILE A 155 -1.22 3.33 -5.32
CA ILE A 155 -0.45 2.30 -6.00
C ILE A 155 -0.87 0.93 -5.45
N PRO A 156 -1.34 -0.01 -6.29
CA PRO A 156 -1.59 -1.37 -5.85
C PRO A 156 -0.31 -2.03 -5.35
N GLN A 157 -0.35 -2.61 -4.16
CA GLN A 157 0.79 -3.32 -3.56
C GLN A 157 0.46 -4.81 -3.39
N ASP A 158 -0.59 -5.09 -2.61
CA ASP A 158 -1.04 -6.44 -2.33
C ASP A 158 -2.28 -6.74 -3.18
N ALA A 159 -2.37 -7.95 -3.74
CA ALA A 159 -3.58 -8.46 -4.36
C ALA A 159 -4.18 -9.56 -3.47
N GLU A 160 -5.46 -9.41 -3.15
CA GLU A 160 -6.16 -10.37 -2.31
C GLU A 160 -7.18 -11.16 -3.14
N ALA A 161 -7.13 -12.48 -3.02
CA ALA A 161 -8.14 -13.38 -3.56
C ALA A 161 -8.91 -14.03 -2.41
N ARG A 162 -10.20 -14.27 -2.64
CA ARG A 162 -11.11 -14.92 -1.69
C ARG A 162 -11.57 -16.28 -2.25
N PRO A 163 -10.70 -17.29 -2.31
CA PRO A 163 -11.08 -18.61 -2.81
C PRO A 163 -11.99 -19.34 -1.82
N LEU A 164 -12.82 -20.25 -2.34
CA LEU A 164 -13.53 -21.23 -1.52
C LEU A 164 -12.61 -22.42 -1.24
N TYR A 165 -12.30 -22.65 0.03
CA TYR A 165 -11.61 -23.86 0.49
C TYR A 165 -12.63 -24.91 0.94
N PHE A 166 -12.37 -26.18 0.64
CA PHE A 166 -13.20 -27.30 1.09
C PHE A 166 -12.35 -28.47 1.58
N ASN A 167 -12.84 -29.17 2.62
CA ASN A 167 -12.15 -30.31 3.20
C ASN A 167 -12.53 -31.60 2.47
N LYS A 168 -11.62 -32.09 1.62
CA LYS A 168 -11.82 -33.33 0.85
C LYS A 168 -12.15 -34.54 1.72
N ALA A 169 -11.55 -34.65 2.91
CA ALA A 169 -11.79 -35.79 3.80
C ALA A 169 -13.22 -35.75 4.39
N LEU A 170 -13.75 -34.57 4.69
CA LEU A 170 -15.13 -34.42 5.16
C LEU A 170 -16.14 -34.68 4.04
N LEU A 171 -15.88 -34.20 2.82
CA LEU A 171 -16.72 -34.52 1.65
C LEU A 171 -16.79 -36.03 1.39
N LYS A 172 -15.67 -36.76 1.51
CA LYS A 172 -15.67 -38.23 1.40
C LYS A 172 -16.48 -38.91 2.52
N LYS A 173 -16.41 -38.39 3.75
CA LYS A 173 -17.23 -38.91 4.87
C LYS A 173 -18.73 -38.69 4.62
N LEU A 174 -19.09 -37.63 3.91
CA LEU A 174 -20.44 -37.33 3.44
C LEU A 174 -20.84 -38.16 2.20
N GLY A 175 -19.98 -39.06 1.72
CA GLY A 175 -20.27 -39.97 0.61
C GLY A 175 -19.86 -39.48 -0.78
N TRP A 176 -19.19 -38.32 -0.91
CA TRP A 176 -18.69 -37.86 -2.20
C TRP A 176 -17.56 -38.75 -2.70
N SER A 177 -17.61 -39.09 -3.99
CA SER A 177 -16.55 -39.83 -4.68
C SER A 177 -15.32 -38.95 -4.96
N ASP A 178 -14.17 -39.59 -5.19
CA ASP A 178 -12.95 -38.90 -5.63
C ASP A 178 -13.14 -38.12 -6.93
N THR A 179 -14.01 -38.62 -7.82
CA THR A 179 -14.31 -37.96 -9.09
C THR A 179 -15.11 -36.68 -8.86
N GLU A 180 -16.17 -36.72 -8.05
CA GLU A 180 -16.98 -35.55 -7.72
C GLU A 180 -16.15 -34.44 -7.06
N ILE A 181 -15.27 -34.82 -6.13
CA ILE A 181 -14.36 -33.88 -5.45
C ILE A 181 -13.34 -33.29 -6.44
N ALA A 182 -12.81 -34.10 -7.36
CA ALA A 182 -11.81 -33.65 -8.32
C ALA A 182 -12.36 -32.65 -9.34
N VAL A 183 -13.62 -32.82 -9.76
CA VAL A 183 -14.26 -31.91 -10.74
C VAL A 183 -14.93 -30.69 -10.10
N LEU A 184 -15.08 -30.66 -8.76
CA LEU A 184 -15.75 -29.57 -8.04
C LEU A 184 -15.20 -28.17 -8.37
N PRO A 185 -13.87 -27.92 -8.42
CA PRO A 185 -13.35 -26.61 -8.79
C PRO A 185 -13.85 -26.12 -10.16
N GLY A 186 -13.88 -27.00 -11.17
CA GLY A 186 -14.39 -26.65 -12.50
C GLY A 186 -15.90 -26.46 -12.54
N ARG A 187 -16.66 -27.14 -11.66
CA ARG A 187 -18.09 -26.89 -11.49
C ARG A 187 -18.35 -25.52 -10.87
N ILE A 188 -17.57 -25.12 -9.87
CA ILE A 188 -17.65 -23.78 -9.25
C ILE A 188 -17.36 -22.71 -10.30
N GLU A 189 -16.28 -22.87 -11.08
CA GLU A 189 -15.90 -21.94 -12.15
C GLU A 189 -17.01 -21.74 -13.20
N LYS A 190 -17.72 -22.81 -13.55
CA LYS A 190 -18.84 -22.77 -14.51
C LYS A 190 -20.18 -22.34 -13.90
N GLY A 191 -20.25 -22.13 -12.59
CA GLY A 191 -21.51 -21.86 -11.87
C GLY A 191 -22.44 -23.08 -11.76
N GLU A 192 -21.93 -24.30 -11.97
CA GLU A 192 -22.65 -25.58 -11.82
C GLU A 192 -22.68 -26.08 -10.36
N PHE A 193 -21.89 -25.44 -9.49
CA PHE A 193 -21.96 -25.59 -8.04
C PHE A 193 -22.01 -24.18 -7.44
N THR A 194 -23.15 -23.85 -6.85
CA THR A 194 -23.52 -22.50 -6.42
C THR A 194 -23.39 -22.33 -4.91
N LEU A 195 -23.64 -21.11 -4.42
CA LEU A 195 -23.76 -20.86 -2.99
C LEU A 195 -24.87 -21.70 -2.35
N TYR A 196 -25.97 -21.96 -3.08
CA TYR A 196 -27.05 -22.83 -2.58
C TYR A 196 -26.61 -24.29 -2.45
N ASP A 197 -25.88 -24.82 -3.44
CA ASP A 197 -25.34 -26.18 -3.37
C ASP A 197 -24.36 -26.34 -2.21
N MET A 198 -23.54 -25.31 -1.96
CA MET A 198 -22.64 -25.27 -0.81
C MET A 198 -23.40 -25.28 0.52
N LEU A 199 -24.45 -24.46 0.66
CA LEU A 199 -25.28 -24.41 1.87
C LEU A 199 -26.03 -25.73 2.09
N GLU A 200 -26.51 -26.37 1.03
CA GLU A 200 -27.15 -27.68 1.11
C GLU A 200 -26.16 -28.76 1.53
N THR A 201 -24.96 -28.78 0.93
CA THR A 201 -23.86 -29.68 1.33
C THR A 201 -23.50 -29.49 2.81
N ALA A 202 -23.43 -28.24 3.27
CA ALA A 202 -23.20 -27.90 4.68
C ALA A 202 -24.33 -28.40 5.61
N ARG A 203 -25.58 -28.30 5.16
CA ARG A 203 -26.77 -28.79 5.87
C ARG A 203 -26.75 -30.32 5.98
N GLU A 204 -26.45 -31.02 4.90
CA GLU A 204 -26.30 -32.48 4.88
C GLU A 204 -25.17 -32.94 5.81
N ALA A 205 -24.01 -32.29 5.75
CA ALA A 205 -22.88 -32.60 6.63
C ALA A 205 -23.22 -32.48 8.11
N ALA A 206 -24.01 -31.47 8.50
CA ALA A 206 -24.50 -31.32 9.86
C ALA A 206 -25.56 -32.38 10.23
N ALA A 207 -26.48 -32.69 9.32
CA ALA A 207 -27.53 -33.69 9.53
C ALA A 207 -26.96 -35.11 9.72
N GLU A 208 -25.88 -35.45 9.02
CA GLU A 208 -25.17 -36.73 9.16
C GLU A 208 -24.13 -36.74 10.29
N GLY A 209 -23.94 -35.61 11.00
CA GLY A 209 -22.96 -35.50 12.07
C GLY A 209 -21.50 -35.55 11.60
N VAL A 210 -21.25 -35.30 10.30
CA VAL A 210 -19.90 -35.14 9.74
C VAL A 210 -19.23 -33.87 10.28
N VAL A 211 -20.04 -32.83 10.53
CA VAL A 211 -19.67 -31.58 11.21
C VAL A 211 -20.71 -31.24 12.27
N GLU A 212 -20.36 -30.39 13.23
CA GLU A 212 -21.33 -29.84 14.18
C GLU A 212 -22.31 -28.86 13.50
N ILE A 213 -23.47 -28.64 14.11
CA ILE A 213 -24.43 -27.64 13.61
C ILE A 213 -23.78 -26.25 13.66
N GLY A 214 -23.79 -25.55 12.53
CA GLY A 214 -23.13 -24.24 12.37
C GLY A 214 -21.70 -24.32 11.81
N ASN A 215 -21.16 -25.53 11.65
CA ASN A 215 -19.77 -25.77 11.25
C ASN A 215 -19.63 -26.29 9.81
N GLY A 216 -20.67 -26.18 8.99
CA GLY A 216 -20.66 -26.62 7.59
C GLY A 216 -20.11 -25.59 6.60
N PHE A 217 -20.08 -24.31 6.99
CA PHE A 217 -19.52 -23.22 6.21
C PHE A 217 -19.05 -22.09 7.13
N TRP A 218 -17.85 -21.56 6.85
CA TRP A 218 -17.33 -20.36 7.49
C TRP A 218 -16.67 -19.45 6.48
N THR A 219 -16.88 -18.17 6.67
CA THR A 219 -16.19 -17.12 5.92
C THR A 219 -14.93 -16.66 6.63
N ARG A 220 -14.89 -16.79 7.97
CA ARG A 220 -13.84 -16.24 8.83
C ARG A 220 -13.91 -16.85 10.24
N PRO A 221 -12.78 -16.99 10.95
CA PRO A 221 -12.74 -17.57 12.30
C PRO A 221 -13.17 -16.59 13.41
N SER A 222 -13.37 -15.30 13.10
CA SER A 222 -13.76 -14.22 14.03
C SER A 222 -14.90 -13.37 13.44
N ASN A 223 -15.25 -12.18 13.98
CA ASN A 223 -16.28 -11.23 13.44
C ASN A 223 -15.68 -10.01 12.68
N GLY A 224 -16.30 -9.51 11.58
CA GLY A 224 -15.63 -8.69 10.53
C GLY A 224 -16.23 -8.77 9.10
N PRO A 225 -15.82 -7.87 8.18
CA PRO A 225 -16.63 -7.43 7.03
C PRO A 225 -16.54 -8.21 5.69
N ASP A 226 -15.79 -9.32 5.61
CA ASP A 226 -15.36 -9.91 4.32
C ASP A 226 -16.36 -10.83 3.59
N PHE A 227 -17.67 -10.73 3.85
CA PHE A 227 -18.65 -11.63 3.21
C PHE A 227 -19.42 -11.00 2.04
N THR A 228 -19.47 -9.67 1.96
CA THR A 228 -20.29 -8.95 0.97
C THR A 228 -19.90 -9.24 -0.47
N ALA A 229 -18.60 -9.45 -0.74
CA ALA A 229 -18.11 -9.78 -2.08
C ALA A 229 -18.68 -11.11 -2.62
N PHE A 230 -18.83 -12.12 -1.75
CA PHE A 230 -19.41 -13.41 -2.13
C PHE A 230 -20.89 -13.27 -2.50
N TYR A 231 -21.67 -12.47 -1.76
CA TYR A 231 -23.05 -12.20 -2.11
C TYR A 231 -23.17 -11.41 -3.41
N TYR A 232 -22.38 -10.35 -3.58
CA TYR A 232 -22.41 -9.53 -4.79
C TYR A 232 -22.07 -10.35 -6.05
N ALA A 233 -21.07 -11.23 -5.97
CA ALA A 233 -20.71 -12.12 -7.06
C ALA A 233 -21.76 -13.19 -7.35
N PHE A 234 -22.54 -13.59 -6.33
CA PHE A 234 -23.59 -14.59 -6.48
C PHE A 234 -24.84 -14.05 -7.20
N GLY A 235 -25.11 -12.74 -7.07
CA GLY A 235 -26.26 -12.07 -7.70
C GLY A 235 -27.39 -11.77 -6.71
#